data_AF-A0A952M939-F1
#
_entry.id   AF-A0A952M939-F1
#
_cell.length_a   1.000
_cell.length_b   1.000
_cell.length_c   1.000
_cell.angle_alpha   90.00
_cell.angle_beta   90.00
_cell.angle_gamma   90.00
#
_symmetry.space_group_name_H-M   'P 1'
#
loop_
_entity.id
_entity.type
_entity.pdbx_description
1 polymer ?
#
loop_
_entity_poly.entity_id
_entity_poly.type
_entity_poly.pdbx_seq_one_letter_code
_entity_poly.pdbx_strand_id
1 'polypeptide(L)'
;MYFTILDFRNATDLFADKDFDGDPIRVKPVSQDEDLSLVVIEEEENTVTVLDEATGEEIKFEKAKIRYPDGSSLNGNLFAREPETKREKIYVNGVDVSVLVSREMYFDQHGKPITTSLKDHTKEIIKEKFASLDDFLNKWNTTDRKEAIIAELQEQGVMVEALYDAVNKEVDLFDLICHVAFDQPPLTRKERANNVKKRNYFTKYGDQAKKVLEALLDKYADEGITNIESIEVLRVNPFDEFGSPLEIINEFGSKEKYLQAVKELEIELYKTA
;
A
#
# COMPACT_ATOMS: atom_id res chain seq x y z
N MET A 1 6.73 20.50 29.62
CA MET A 1 6.57 20.35 28.17
C MET A 1 7.27 19.05 27.80
N TYR A 2 6.60 18.10 27.16
CA TYR A 2 7.22 16.85 26.70
C TYR A 2 7.00 16.72 25.19
N PHE A 3 7.93 16.05 24.51
CA PHE A 3 7.82 15.66 23.12
C PHE A 3 8.26 14.20 23.00
N THR A 4 7.73 13.49 22.01
CA THR A 4 8.02 12.07 21.76
C THR A 4 8.81 11.97 20.46
N ILE A 5 10.00 11.36 20.53
CA ILE A 5 10.79 11.01 19.36
C ILE A 5 10.50 9.55 19.01
N LEU A 6 10.13 9.29 17.76
CA LEU A 6 10.00 7.95 17.20
C LEU A 6 11.17 7.73 16.25
N ASP A 7 12.09 6.87 16.66
CA ASP A 7 13.24 6.47 15.85
C ASP A 7 12.98 5.10 15.20
N PHE A 8 13.19 5.05 13.89
CA PHE A 8 12.90 3.88 13.05
C PHE A 8 14.18 3.22 12.53
N ARG A 9 15.36 3.72 12.91
CA ARG A 9 16.67 3.18 12.50
C ARG A 9 17.54 2.76 13.68
N ASN A 10 17.00 2.77 14.90
CA ASN A 10 17.77 2.62 16.14
C ASN A 10 19.00 3.55 16.21
N ALA A 11 18.97 4.69 15.53
CA ALA A 11 19.93 5.76 15.72
C ALA A 11 19.92 6.29 17.16
N THR A 12 18.79 6.16 17.88
CA THR A 12 18.69 6.53 19.29
C THR A 12 19.47 5.60 20.21
N ASP A 13 19.73 4.36 19.81
CA ASP A 13 20.60 3.46 20.57
C ASP A 13 22.05 3.94 20.54
N LEU A 14 22.42 4.64 19.48
CA LEU A 14 23.76 5.19 19.30
C LEU A 14 23.98 6.44 20.18
N PHE A 15 22.93 7.15 20.61
CA PHE A 15 23.07 8.22 21.62
C PHE A 15 23.48 7.70 23.01
N ALA A 16 23.34 6.39 23.27
CA ALA A 16 23.86 5.78 24.50
C ALA A 16 25.37 5.50 24.42
N ASP A 17 25.92 5.44 23.20
CA ASP A 17 27.35 5.31 22.96
C ASP A 17 28.01 6.70 23.06
N LYS A 18 28.92 6.85 24.03
CA LYS A 18 29.62 8.12 24.28
C LYS A 18 30.51 8.54 23.12
N ASP A 19 30.92 7.59 22.28
CA ASP A 19 31.85 7.85 21.19
C ASP A 19 31.12 8.07 19.84
N PHE A 20 29.79 7.94 19.80
CA PHE A 20 29.00 8.03 18.56
C PHE A 20 28.97 9.43 17.94
N ASP A 21 28.77 10.45 18.77
CA ASP A 21 28.80 11.86 18.32
C ASP A 21 30.25 12.34 18.07
N GLY A 22 31.24 11.51 18.42
CA GLY A 22 32.66 11.84 18.37
C GLY A 22 33.06 12.93 19.37
N ASP A 23 34.34 13.29 19.38
CA ASP A 23 34.78 14.44 20.14
C ASP A 23 34.19 15.72 19.52
N PRO A 24 33.62 16.63 20.34
CA PRO A 24 33.06 17.86 19.84
C PRO A 24 34.13 18.67 19.13
N ILE A 25 34.00 18.82 17.81
CA ILE A 25 34.93 19.53 16.93
C ILE A 25 35.10 21.00 17.37
N ARG A 26 34.14 21.55 18.13
CA ARG A 26 34.21 22.87 18.74
C ARG A 26 33.49 22.88 20.09
N VAL A 27 34.20 23.22 21.16
CA VAL A 27 33.61 23.52 22.48
C VAL A 27 33.76 25.01 22.74
N LYS A 28 32.64 25.74 22.80
CA LYS A 28 32.60 27.13 23.28
C LYS A 28 32.24 27.11 24.77
N PRO A 29 33.20 27.31 25.69
CA PRO A 29 32.87 27.43 27.10
C PRO A 29 32.10 28.72 27.31
N VAL A 30 30.85 28.61 27.80
CA VAL A 30 30.01 29.77 28.12
C VAL A 30 29.81 29.89 29.62
N SER A 31 29.83 31.12 30.13
CA SER A 31 29.57 31.42 31.54
C SER A 31 28.08 31.68 31.79
N GLN A 32 27.64 31.54 33.05
CA GLN A 32 26.20 31.65 33.41
C GLN A 32 25.61 33.05 33.15
N ASP A 33 26.44 34.08 33.05
CA ASP A 33 26.04 35.48 32.82
C ASP A 33 26.13 35.89 31.34
N GLU A 34 26.46 34.96 30.44
CA GLU A 34 26.72 35.24 29.03
C GLU A 34 25.43 35.24 28.21
N ASP A 35 25.22 36.30 27.41
CA ASP A 35 24.04 36.45 26.57
C ASP A 35 24.16 35.56 25.32
N LEU A 36 23.36 34.49 25.28
CA LEU A 36 23.36 33.52 24.20
C LEU A 36 22.44 33.92 23.02
N SER A 37 21.78 35.08 23.06
CA SER A 37 20.82 35.50 22.03
C SER A 37 21.45 35.68 20.64
N LEU A 38 22.75 35.96 20.58
CA LEU A 38 23.50 36.19 19.33
C LEU A 38 24.34 34.97 18.88
N VAL A 39 24.32 33.86 19.61
CA VAL A 39 25.17 32.67 19.34
C VAL A 39 24.97 32.12 17.93
N VAL A 40 23.74 32.15 17.40
CA VAL A 40 23.46 31.65 16.05
C VAL A 40 24.17 32.49 14.98
N ILE A 41 24.15 33.81 15.14
CA ILE A 41 24.81 34.74 14.21
C ILE A 41 26.33 34.61 14.32
N GLU A 42 26.84 34.51 15.56
CA GLU A 42 28.27 34.31 15.81
C GLU A 42 28.80 33.01 15.21
N GLU A 43 28.04 31.92 15.26
CA GLU A 43 28.42 30.64 14.64
C GLU A 43 28.31 30.70 13.10
N GLU A 44 27.33 31.40 12.55
CA GLU A 44 27.15 31.53 11.09
C GLU A 44 28.21 32.41 10.41
N GLU A 45 28.77 33.39 11.13
CA GLU A 45 29.83 34.30 10.66
C GLU A 45 31.23 33.89 11.15
N ASN A 46 31.35 32.84 11.97
CA ASN A 46 32.61 32.44 12.59
C ASN A 46 33.63 31.95 11.54
N THR A 47 34.75 32.65 11.41
CA THR A 47 35.82 32.33 10.43
C THR A 47 36.91 31.42 10.98
N VAL A 48 36.69 30.70 12.09
CA VAL A 48 37.72 29.83 12.66
C VAL A 48 37.98 28.66 11.72
N THR A 49 39.20 28.62 11.16
CA THR A 49 39.70 27.53 10.33
C THR A 49 39.87 26.27 11.18
N VAL A 50 39.10 25.23 10.87
CA VAL A 50 39.24 23.92 11.52
C VAL A 50 40.24 23.11 10.70
N LEU A 51 41.28 22.60 11.36
CA LEU A 51 42.29 21.73 10.75
C LEU A 51 41.98 20.28 11.13
N ASP A 52 42.11 19.37 10.17
CA ASP A 52 42.04 17.93 10.41
C ASP A 52 43.26 17.49 11.24
N GLU A 53 43.03 16.87 12.41
CA GLU A 53 44.10 16.53 13.34
C GLU A 53 45.06 15.43 12.84
N ALA A 54 44.63 14.62 11.86
CA ALA A 54 45.44 13.53 11.32
C ALA A 54 46.27 13.95 10.09
N THR A 55 45.75 14.89 9.29
CA THR A 55 46.33 15.30 8.00
C THR A 55 46.87 16.72 8.00
N GLY A 56 46.41 17.58 8.92
CA GLY A 56 46.77 18.99 9.00
C GLY A 56 46.13 19.86 7.91
N GLU A 57 45.18 19.33 7.14
CA GLU A 57 44.49 20.06 6.08
C GLU A 57 43.31 20.88 6.63
N GLU A 58 42.99 22.00 5.97
CA GLU A 58 41.85 22.85 6.33
C GLU A 58 40.53 22.20 5.91
N ILE A 59 39.65 21.95 6.89
CA ILE A 59 38.31 21.42 6.65
C ILE A 59 37.39 22.56 6.19
N LYS A 60 37.04 22.53 4.90
CA LYS A 60 36.09 23.49 4.31
C LYS A 60 34.67 22.97 4.45
N PHE A 61 33.90 23.56 5.36
CA PHE A 61 32.48 23.31 5.48
C PHE A 61 31.70 24.05 4.38
N GLU A 62 31.36 23.36 3.30
CA GLU A 62 30.44 23.92 2.31
C GLU A 62 29.01 23.93 2.88
N LYS A 63 28.38 25.11 2.94
CA LYS A 63 26.97 25.21 3.34
C LYS A 63 26.12 24.37 2.40
N ALA A 64 25.34 23.45 2.95
CA ALA A 64 24.40 22.65 2.18
C ALA A 64 23.46 23.58 1.40
N LYS A 65 23.24 23.29 0.10
CA LYS A 65 22.30 24.05 -0.73
C LYS A 65 20.87 23.76 -0.27
N ILE A 66 20.33 24.63 0.57
CA ILE A 66 18.91 24.62 0.97
C ILE A 66 18.08 25.04 -0.25
N ARG A 67 17.10 24.21 -0.67
CA ARG A 67 16.16 24.53 -1.75
C ARG A 67 14.90 25.16 -1.14
N TYR A 68 14.53 26.34 -1.61
CA TYR A 68 13.36 27.07 -1.12
C TYR A 68 12.19 27.07 -2.12
N PRO A 69 10.94 27.22 -1.66
CA PRO A 69 9.76 27.35 -2.52
C PRO A 69 9.81 28.60 -3.42
N ASP A 70 9.06 28.58 -4.51
CA ASP A 70 9.00 29.67 -5.49
C ASP A 70 8.53 30.98 -4.83
N GLY A 71 9.22 32.09 -5.11
CA GLY A 71 8.91 33.40 -4.51
C GLY A 71 9.40 33.64 -3.07
N SER A 72 10.10 32.67 -2.46
CA SER A 72 10.79 32.92 -1.20
C SER A 72 12.01 33.84 -1.38
N SER A 73 12.11 34.86 -0.55
CA SER A 73 13.24 35.79 -0.49
C SER A 73 13.95 35.61 0.84
N LEU A 74 15.22 35.22 0.79
CA LEU A 74 16.15 35.35 1.91
C LEU A 74 17.12 36.47 1.53
N ASN A 75 17.11 37.56 2.29
CA ASN A 75 17.95 38.75 2.07
C ASN A 75 17.83 39.39 0.66
N GLY A 76 16.63 39.42 0.06
CA GLY A 76 16.34 40.24 -1.12
C GLY A 76 16.75 39.65 -2.47
N ASN A 77 17.30 38.43 -2.52
CA ASN A 77 17.66 37.75 -3.77
C ASN A 77 16.59 36.69 -4.16
N LEU A 78 16.07 36.82 -5.37
CA LEU A 78 15.12 35.87 -5.99
C LEU A 78 15.88 34.68 -6.58
N PHE A 79 15.59 33.47 -6.10
CA PHE A 79 16.13 32.24 -6.67
C PHE A 79 15.37 31.86 -7.95
N ALA A 80 16.06 31.86 -9.10
CA ALA A 80 15.47 31.52 -10.40
C ALA A 80 15.38 29.99 -10.62
N ARG A 81 14.32 29.59 -11.31
CA ARG A 81 13.86 28.20 -11.50
C ARG A 81 14.73 27.40 -12.49
N GLU A 82 15.14 26.18 -12.12
CA GLU A 82 15.51 25.14 -13.09
C GLU A 82 14.23 24.55 -13.74
N PRO A 83 14.18 24.42 -15.07
CA PRO A 83 12.92 24.22 -15.78
C PRO A 83 12.61 22.74 -15.99
N GLU A 84 12.02 22.01 -15.05
CA GLU A 84 11.43 20.70 -15.38
C GLU A 84 10.20 20.37 -14.51
N THR A 85 9.19 19.80 -15.17
CA THR A 85 7.89 19.29 -14.68
C THR A 85 6.82 20.32 -14.24
N LYS A 86 5.64 20.25 -14.88
CA LYS A 86 4.40 20.90 -14.42
C LYS A 86 3.96 20.21 -13.12
N ARG A 87 4.33 20.77 -11.97
CA ARG A 87 3.85 20.32 -10.66
C ARG A 87 2.45 20.87 -10.43
N GLU A 88 1.55 20.03 -9.89
CA GLU A 88 0.28 20.52 -9.36
C GLU A 88 0.56 21.51 -8.23
N LYS A 89 0.02 22.72 -8.34
CA LYS A 89 0.15 23.73 -7.30
C LYS A 89 -0.79 23.39 -6.17
N ILE A 90 -0.26 23.12 -4.99
CA ILE A 90 -1.05 22.87 -3.79
C ILE A 90 -1.20 24.20 -3.08
N TYR A 91 -2.44 24.68 -2.96
CA TYR A 91 -2.76 25.90 -2.22
C TYR A 91 -3.42 25.54 -0.91
N VAL A 92 -2.86 26.02 0.20
CA VAL A 92 -3.49 25.95 1.53
C VAL A 92 -3.77 27.38 1.97
N ASN A 93 -5.04 27.73 2.16
CA ASN A 93 -5.49 29.09 2.51
C ASN A 93 -4.96 30.19 1.56
N GLY A 94 -4.80 29.89 0.27
CA GLY A 94 -4.34 30.85 -0.75
C GLY A 94 -2.82 31.05 -0.81
N VAL A 95 -2.04 30.34 0.01
CA VAL A 95 -0.57 30.32 -0.04
C VAL A 95 -0.11 29.14 -0.89
N ASP A 96 0.80 29.40 -1.83
CA ASP A 96 1.46 28.37 -2.64
C ASP A 96 2.42 27.57 -1.75
N VAL A 97 2.16 26.28 -1.59
CA VAL A 97 2.96 25.39 -0.74
C VAL A 97 3.42 24.16 -1.54
N SER A 98 4.59 23.65 -1.18
CA SER A 98 5.14 22.43 -1.78
C SER A 98 5.30 21.34 -0.72
N VAL A 99 4.90 20.11 -1.04
CA VAL A 99 5.18 18.94 -0.19
C VAL A 99 6.68 18.67 -0.22
N LEU A 100 7.35 18.86 0.92
CA LEU A 100 8.77 18.53 1.10
C LEU A 100 8.98 17.03 1.34
N VAL A 101 8.17 16.46 2.23
CA VAL A 101 8.17 15.04 2.60
C VAL A 101 6.72 14.61 2.84
N SER A 102 6.31 13.50 2.26
CA SER A 102 5.07 12.82 2.59
C SER A 102 5.40 11.47 3.23
N ARG A 103 4.70 11.11 4.30
CA ARG A 103 4.79 9.79 4.93
C ARG A 103 3.39 9.30 5.24
N GLU A 104 3.05 8.16 4.67
CA GLU A 104 1.82 7.45 4.98
C GLU A 104 2.08 6.49 6.13
N MET A 105 1.16 6.46 7.10
CA MET A 105 1.27 5.62 8.28
C MET A 105 -0.07 4.94 8.51
N TYR A 106 -0.03 3.63 8.69
CA TYR A 106 -1.21 2.79 8.89
C TYR A 106 -1.36 2.47 10.38
N PHE A 107 -2.60 2.34 10.85
CA PHE A 107 -2.91 2.04 12.25
C PHE A 107 -3.73 0.75 12.35
N ASP A 108 -3.36 -0.13 13.26
CA ASP A 108 -4.10 -1.38 13.49
C ASP A 108 -5.50 -1.14 14.07
N GLN A 109 -6.26 -2.22 14.24
CA GLN A 109 -7.60 -2.22 14.84
C GLN A 109 -7.67 -1.64 16.27
N HIS A 110 -6.53 -1.51 16.95
CA HIS A 110 -6.41 -0.94 18.30
C HIS A 110 -5.90 0.51 18.29
N GLY A 111 -5.70 1.11 17.11
CA GLY A 111 -5.20 2.47 16.94
C GLY A 111 -3.68 2.60 17.17
N LYS A 112 -2.93 1.49 17.15
CA LYS A 112 -1.47 1.52 17.22
C LYS A 112 -0.87 1.61 15.82
N PRO A 113 0.20 2.40 15.62
CA PRO A 113 0.84 2.50 14.32
C PRO A 113 1.47 1.15 13.94
N ILE A 114 1.21 0.70 12.72
CA ILE A 114 1.90 -0.44 12.12
C ILE A 114 3.32 0.02 11.77
N THR A 115 4.30 -0.45 12.54
CA THR A 115 5.71 -0.07 12.40
C THR A 115 6.49 -0.96 11.42
N THR A 116 5.95 -2.13 11.10
CA THR A 116 6.47 -3.06 10.08
C THR A 116 5.87 -2.76 8.71
N SER A 117 6.31 -3.48 7.68
CA SER A 117 5.67 -3.35 6.36
C SER A 117 4.24 -3.88 6.40
N LEU A 118 3.33 -3.31 5.61
CA LEU A 118 1.95 -3.81 5.48
C LEU A 118 1.89 -5.30 5.10
N LYS A 119 2.88 -5.76 4.32
CA LYS A 119 3.02 -7.17 3.94
C LYS A 119 3.31 -8.03 5.16
N ASP A 120 4.28 -7.64 5.97
CA ASP A 120 4.68 -8.42 7.16
C ASP A 120 3.56 -8.44 8.19
N HIS A 121 2.91 -7.30 8.44
CA HIS A 121 1.76 -7.22 9.34
C HIS A 121 0.61 -8.13 8.89
N THR A 122 0.27 -8.09 7.59
CA THR A 122 -0.76 -8.98 7.04
C THR A 122 -0.34 -10.45 7.13
N LYS A 123 0.93 -10.76 6.85
CA LYS A 123 1.48 -12.13 6.95
C LYS A 123 1.36 -12.68 8.37
N GLU A 124 1.62 -11.87 9.40
CA GLU A 124 1.43 -12.25 10.81
C GLU A 124 -0.02 -12.61 11.10
N ILE A 125 -0.97 -11.72 10.76
CA ILE A 125 -2.41 -11.95 10.98
C ILE A 125 -2.89 -13.23 10.28
N ILE A 126 -2.49 -13.44 9.01
CA ILE A 126 -2.90 -14.62 8.25
C ILE A 126 -2.33 -15.90 8.84
N LYS A 127 -1.06 -15.90 9.29
CA LYS A 127 -0.41 -17.07 9.89
C LYS A 127 -0.91 -17.41 11.29
N GLU A 128 -1.41 -16.43 12.04
CA GLU A 128 -2.09 -16.69 13.32
C GLU A 128 -3.40 -17.46 13.12
N LYS A 129 -4.12 -17.16 12.04
CA LYS A 129 -5.42 -17.74 11.74
C LYS A 129 -5.35 -19.05 10.96
N PHE A 130 -4.40 -19.17 10.04
CA PHE A 130 -4.26 -20.31 9.13
C PHE A 130 -2.89 -20.95 9.29
N ALA A 131 -2.87 -22.23 9.69
CA ALA A 131 -1.63 -22.94 9.94
C ALA A 131 -0.85 -23.28 8.66
N SER A 132 -1.55 -23.39 7.53
CA SER A 132 -0.97 -23.71 6.22
C SER A 132 -1.75 -23.07 5.08
N LEU A 133 -1.16 -23.07 3.89
CA LEU A 133 -1.83 -22.67 2.66
C LEU A 133 -3.09 -23.52 2.41
N ASP A 134 -3.02 -24.84 2.64
CA ASP A 134 -4.16 -25.73 2.44
C ASP A 134 -5.33 -25.40 3.39
N ASP A 135 -5.05 -24.97 4.62
CA ASP A 135 -6.07 -24.53 5.57
C ASP A 135 -6.79 -23.27 5.07
N PHE A 136 -6.02 -22.30 4.57
CA PHE A 136 -6.56 -21.12 3.90
C PHE A 136 -7.39 -21.49 2.66
N LEU A 137 -6.89 -22.36 1.79
CA LEU A 137 -7.62 -22.83 0.59
C LEU A 137 -8.95 -23.49 0.95
N ASN A 138 -8.94 -24.37 1.96
CA ASN A 138 -10.14 -25.07 2.40
C ASN A 138 -11.17 -24.08 2.95
N LYS A 139 -10.74 -23.13 3.80
CA LYS A 139 -11.64 -22.09 4.33
C LYS A 139 -12.20 -21.22 3.20
N TRP A 140 -11.35 -20.81 2.25
CA TRP A 140 -11.75 -19.99 1.11
C TRP A 140 -12.82 -20.72 0.28
N ASN A 141 -12.53 -21.92 -0.20
CA ASN A 141 -13.40 -22.69 -1.10
C ASN A 141 -14.71 -23.18 -0.43
N THR A 142 -14.73 -23.38 0.89
CA THR A 142 -15.93 -23.85 1.60
C THR A 142 -16.88 -22.73 2.02
N THR A 143 -16.39 -21.48 2.09
CA THR A 143 -17.22 -20.35 2.51
C THR A 143 -18.17 -19.94 1.39
N ASP A 144 -19.46 -19.76 1.73
CA ASP A 144 -20.50 -19.47 0.75
C ASP A 144 -20.43 -18.06 0.13
N ARG A 145 -19.89 -17.08 0.87
CA ARG A 145 -19.79 -15.68 0.43
C ARG A 145 -18.41 -15.12 0.74
N LYS A 146 -17.65 -14.72 -0.29
CA LYS A 146 -16.27 -14.24 -0.07
C LYS A 146 -16.22 -12.90 0.61
N GLU A 147 -17.27 -12.08 0.53
CA GLU A 147 -17.39 -10.86 1.33
C GLU A 147 -17.25 -11.13 2.83
N ALA A 148 -17.72 -12.29 3.31
CA ALA A 148 -17.63 -12.62 4.73
C ALA A 148 -16.17 -12.83 5.17
N ILE A 149 -15.35 -13.47 4.32
CA ILE A 149 -13.91 -13.63 4.60
C ILE A 149 -13.23 -12.26 4.54
N ILE A 150 -13.56 -11.43 3.55
CA ILE A 150 -12.99 -10.09 3.38
C ILE A 150 -13.27 -9.24 4.63
N ALA A 151 -14.53 -9.21 5.07
CA ALA A 151 -14.95 -8.49 6.26
C ALA A 151 -14.25 -9.01 7.51
N GLU A 152 -14.12 -10.33 7.66
CA GLU A 152 -13.42 -10.93 8.79
C GLU A 152 -11.93 -10.54 8.79
N LEU A 153 -11.27 -10.53 7.64
CA LEU A 153 -9.86 -10.10 7.54
C LEU A 153 -9.70 -8.61 7.87
N GLN A 154 -10.60 -7.75 7.39
CA GLN A 154 -10.60 -6.33 7.71
C GLN A 154 -10.83 -6.09 9.21
N GLU A 155 -11.73 -6.85 9.84
CA GLU A 155 -12.00 -6.77 11.27
C GLU A 155 -10.76 -7.17 12.10
N GLN A 156 -9.94 -8.11 11.61
CA GLN A 156 -8.67 -8.49 12.23
C GLN A 156 -7.51 -7.51 11.97
N GLY A 157 -7.75 -6.40 11.26
CA GLY A 157 -6.75 -5.38 10.99
C GLY A 157 -6.03 -5.49 9.64
N VAL A 158 -6.46 -6.40 8.74
CA VAL A 158 -5.90 -6.45 7.38
C VAL A 158 -6.41 -5.28 6.55
N MET A 159 -5.49 -4.39 6.17
CA MET A 159 -5.81 -3.24 5.31
C MET A 159 -5.83 -3.62 3.83
N VAL A 160 -6.94 -4.21 3.39
CA VAL A 160 -7.11 -4.74 2.02
C VAL A 160 -6.79 -3.69 0.94
N GLU A 161 -7.36 -2.49 1.03
CA GLU A 161 -7.16 -1.43 0.03
C GLU A 161 -5.69 -0.98 -0.05
N ALA A 162 -5.07 -0.74 1.11
CA ALA A 162 -3.67 -0.35 1.18
C ALA A 162 -2.74 -1.48 0.67
N LEU A 163 -3.12 -2.74 0.87
CA LEU A 163 -2.39 -3.89 0.35
C LEU A 163 -2.46 -3.98 -1.17
N TYR A 164 -3.62 -3.65 -1.77
CA TYR A 164 -3.74 -3.52 -3.22
C TYR A 164 -2.87 -2.41 -3.79
N ASP A 165 -2.84 -1.25 -3.14
CA ASP A 165 -1.96 -0.12 -3.51
C ASP A 165 -0.48 -0.51 -3.42
N ALA A 166 -0.10 -1.23 -2.38
CA ALA A 166 1.29 -1.60 -2.11
C ALA A 166 1.83 -2.75 -2.97
N VAL A 167 0.96 -3.58 -3.55
CA VAL A 167 1.36 -4.75 -4.36
C VAL A 167 0.94 -4.60 -5.80
N ASN A 168 -0.34 -4.80 -6.10
CA ASN A 168 -0.92 -4.65 -7.44
C ASN A 168 -2.46 -4.72 -7.35
N LYS A 169 -3.16 -3.71 -7.86
CA LYS A 169 -4.63 -3.62 -7.91
C LYS A 169 -5.30 -4.63 -8.85
N GLU A 170 -4.54 -5.17 -9.80
CA GLU A 170 -5.04 -6.14 -10.77
C GLU A 170 -5.07 -7.58 -10.22
N VAL A 171 -4.36 -7.81 -9.11
CA VAL A 171 -4.29 -9.11 -8.42
C VAL A 171 -5.60 -9.38 -7.67
N ASP A 172 -5.99 -10.64 -7.53
CA ASP A 172 -7.14 -11.01 -6.71
C ASP A 172 -6.77 -10.94 -5.22
N LEU A 173 -7.71 -10.65 -4.31
CA LEU A 173 -7.40 -10.64 -2.87
C LEU A 173 -6.86 -12.00 -2.41
N PHE A 174 -7.43 -13.08 -2.94
CA PHE A 174 -6.96 -14.43 -2.67
C PHE A 174 -5.48 -14.60 -3.01
N ASP A 175 -5.07 -14.18 -4.21
CA ASP A 175 -3.67 -14.33 -4.64
C ASP A 175 -2.76 -13.36 -3.90
N LEU A 176 -3.26 -12.18 -3.54
CA LEU A 176 -2.56 -11.20 -2.74
C LEU A 176 -2.23 -11.78 -1.35
N ILE A 177 -3.20 -12.42 -0.71
CA ILE A 177 -3.00 -13.13 0.56
C ILE A 177 -2.05 -14.31 0.37
N CYS A 178 -2.23 -15.12 -0.69
CA CYS A 178 -1.32 -16.22 -0.99
C CYS A 178 0.13 -15.76 -1.18
N HIS A 179 0.32 -14.65 -1.88
CA HIS A 179 1.63 -14.04 -2.11
C HIS A 179 2.27 -13.54 -0.82
N VAL A 180 1.49 -12.81 -0.01
CA VAL A 180 2.00 -12.19 1.21
C VAL A 180 2.26 -13.21 2.32
N ALA A 181 1.32 -14.13 2.55
CA ALA A 181 1.38 -15.05 3.67
C ALA A 181 2.20 -16.32 3.40
N PHE A 182 2.13 -16.83 2.16
CA PHE A 182 2.64 -18.14 1.77
C PHE A 182 3.66 -18.09 0.62
N ASP A 183 4.15 -16.89 0.30
CA ASP A 183 5.25 -16.65 -0.66
C ASP A 183 4.96 -17.24 -2.06
N GLN A 184 3.68 -17.28 -2.46
CA GLN A 184 3.25 -17.71 -3.80
C GLN A 184 3.39 -16.59 -4.84
N PRO A 185 3.62 -16.90 -6.13
CA PRO A 185 3.53 -15.90 -7.18
C PRO A 185 2.08 -15.39 -7.30
N PRO A 186 1.83 -14.07 -7.30
CA PRO A 186 0.48 -13.53 -7.42
C PRO A 186 -0.02 -13.70 -8.86
N LEU A 187 -1.29 -14.05 -9.01
CA LEU A 187 -1.99 -14.06 -10.29
C LEU A 187 -2.94 -12.87 -10.38
N THR A 188 -3.06 -12.29 -11.57
CA THR A 188 -4.08 -11.28 -11.84
C THR A 188 -5.45 -11.92 -11.98
N ARG A 189 -6.51 -11.13 -11.69
CA ARG A 189 -7.90 -11.56 -11.91
C ARG A 189 -8.14 -11.96 -13.38
N LYS A 190 -7.51 -11.25 -14.32
CA LYS A 190 -7.51 -11.57 -15.75
C LYS A 190 -6.84 -12.91 -16.06
N GLU A 191 -5.68 -13.20 -15.48
CA GLU A 191 -5.00 -14.48 -15.66
C GLU A 191 -5.84 -15.64 -15.12
N ARG A 192 -6.47 -15.47 -13.96
CA ARG A 192 -7.39 -16.47 -13.39
C ARG A 192 -8.59 -16.74 -14.29
N ALA A 193 -9.27 -15.70 -14.72
CA ALA A 193 -10.39 -15.81 -15.66
C ALA A 193 -9.96 -16.55 -16.94
N ASN A 194 -8.80 -16.19 -17.51
CA ASN A 194 -8.27 -16.83 -18.71
C ASN A 194 -7.90 -18.30 -18.49
N ASN A 195 -7.36 -18.66 -17.33
CA ASN A 195 -7.03 -20.03 -16.99
C ASN A 195 -8.31 -20.90 -16.93
N VAL A 196 -9.41 -20.37 -16.40
CA VAL A 196 -10.71 -21.06 -16.43
C VAL A 196 -11.25 -21.18 -17.85
N LYS A 197 -11.19 -20.11 -18.66
CA LYS A 197 -11.61 -20.12 -20.07
C LYS A 197 -10.86 -21.17 -20.92
N LYS A 198 -9.59 -21.42 -20.61
CA LYS A 198 -8.78 -22.46 -21.28
C LYS A 198 -9.14 -23.89 -20.86
N ARG A 199 -9.85 -24.08 -19.74
CA ARG A 199 -10.28 -25.39 -19.27
C ARG A 199 -11.59 -25.78 -19.95
N ASN A 200 -11.83 -27.08 -20.11
CA ASN A 200 -13.05 -27.63 -20.71
C ASN A 200 -14.30 -27.54 -19.79
N TYR A 201 -14.33 -26.60 -18.83
CA TYR A 201 -15.44 -26.49 -17.88
C TYR A 201 -16.77 -26.14 -18.56
N PHE A 202 -16.72 -25.33 -19.61
CA PHE A 202 -17.91 -24.80 -20.29
C PHE A 202 -18.63 -25.79 -21.20
N THR A 203 -18.01 -26.93 -21.55
CA THR A 203 -18.57 -27.87 -22.53
C THR A 203 -19.81 -28.62 -22.03
N LYS A 204 -20.13 -28.53 -20.73
CA LYS A 204 -21.33 -29.12 -20.13
C LYS A 204 -22.58 -28.23 -20.20
N TYR A 205 -22.41 -26.97 -20.62
CA TYR A 205 -23.51 -25.99 -20.72
C TYR A 205 -23.85 -25.72 -22.20
N GLY A 206 -25.11 -25.32 -22.45
CA GLY A 206 -25.53 -24.85 -23.77
C GLY A 206 -24.93 -23.48 -24.13
N ASP A 207 -25.04 -23.07 -25.39
CA ASP A 207 -24.39 -21.86 -25.91
C ASP A 207 -24.75 -20.59 -25.12
N GLN A 208 -26.02 -20.44 -24.71
CA GLN A 208 -26.47 -19.27 -23.96
C GLN A 208 -25.92 -19.25 -22.52
N ALA A 209 -26.05 -20.36 -21.79
CA ALA A 209 -25.50 -20.51 -20.44
C ALA A 209 -23.97 -20.35 -20.42
N LYS A 210 -23.28 -20.85 -21.46
CA LYS A 210 -21.84 -20.64 -21.63
C LYS A 210 -21.48 -19.16 -21.75
N LYS A 211 -22.18 -18.39 -22.60
CA LYS A 211 -21.94 -16.95 -22.76
C LYS A 211 -22.14 -16.18 -21.45
N VAL A 212 -23.15 -16.54 -20.67
CA VAL A 212 -23.40 -15.96 -19.35
C VAL A 212 -22.22 -16.22 -18.41
N LEU A 213 -21.73 -17.47 -18.34
CA LEU A 213 -20.58 -17.80 -17.49
C LEU A 213 -19.28 -17.11 -17.96
N GLU A 214 -19.06 -16.99 -19.26
CA GLU A 214 -17.93 -16.25 -19.82
C GLU A 214 -17.98 -14.75 -19.46
N ALA A 215 -19.16 -14.13 -19.55
CA ALA A 215 -19.37 -12.74 -19.15
C ALA A 215 -19.21 -12.56 -17.64
N LEU A 216 -19.59 -13.53 -16.81
CA LEU A 216 -19.31 -13.52 -15.37
C LEU A 216 -17.80 -13.52 -15.10
N LEU A 217 -17.02 -14.31 -15.84
CA LEU A 217 -15.57 -14.28 -15.71
C LEU A 217 -14.94 -12.95 -16.12
N ASP A 218 -15.47 -12.32 -17.17
CA ASP A 218 -15.00 -10.98 -17.57
C ASP A 218 -15.34 -9.94 -16.51
N LYS A 219 -16.55 -10.01 -15.93
CA LYS A 219 -16.93 -9.15 -14.81
C LYS A 219 -16.04 -9.34 -13.57
N TYR A 220 -15.70 -10.58 -13.26
CA TYR A 220 -14.73 -10.92 -12.22
C TYR A 220 -13.35 -10.31 -12.50
N ALA A 221 -12.87 -10.39 -13.74
CA ALA A 221 -11.58 -9.86 -14.13
C ALA A 221 -11.47 -8.34 -13.91
N ASP A 222 -12.58 -7.62 -14.08
CA ASP A 222 -12.63 -6.16 -13.92
C ASP A 222 -12.93 -5.72 -12.49
N GLU A 223 -13.90 -6.34 -11.81
CA GLU A 223 -14.45 -5.84 -10.54
C GLU A 223 -14.22 -6.77 -9.33
N GLY A 224 -13.76 -8.01 -9.54
CA GLY A 224 -13.46 -8.95 -8.47
C GLY A 224 -14.59 -9.91 -8.13
N ILE A 225 -14.36 -10.76 -7.12
CA ILE A 225 -15.21 -11.93 -6.84
C ILE A 225 -16.58 -11.59 -6.23
N THR A 226 -16.66 -10.52 -5.47
CA THR A 226 -17.88 -10.16 -4.72
C THR A 226 -19.08 -9.93 -5.64
N ASN A 227 -18.84 -9.34 -6.81
CA ASN A 227 -19.90 -9.02 -7.75
C ASN A 227 -20.49 -10.25 -8.43
N ILE A 228 -19.70 -11.30 -8.71
CA ILE A 228 -20.20 -12.46 -9.46
C ILE A 228 -21.01 -13.43 -8.61
N GLU A 229 -20.90 -13.39 -7.28
CA GLU A 229 -21.68 -14.22 -6.37
C GLU A 229 -23.12 -13.70 -6.20
N SER A 230 -23.35 -12.41 -6.47
CA SER A 230 -24.68 -11.80 -6.37
C SER A 230 -25.52 -12.06 -7.62
N ILE A 231 -26.77 -12.49 -7.47
CA ILE A 231 -27.73 -12.61 -8.59
C ILE A 231 -28.00 -11.25 -9.24
N GLU A 232 -27.78 -10.14 -8.51
CA GLU A 232 -27.97 -8.79 -9.04
C GLU A 232 -27.01 -8.46 -10.19
N VAL A 233 -25.91 -9.20 -10.33
CA VAL A 233 -24.99 -9.08 -11.47
C VAL A 233 -25.70 -9.33 -12.80
N LEU A 234 -26.77 -10.12 -12.82
CA LEU A 234 -27.54 -10.40 -14.04
C LEU A 234 -28.35 -9.18 -14.53
N ARG A 235 -28.38 -8.08 -13.77
CA ARG A 235 -29.07 -6.84 -14.15
C ARG A 235 -28.14 -5.80 -14.75
N VAL A 236 -26.83 -6.02 -14.74
CA VAL A 236 -25.85 -5.07 -15.27
C VAL A 236 -25.38 -5.50 -16.67
N ASN A 237 -24.84 -4.57 -17.44
CA ASN A 237 -24.28 -4.88 -18.74
C ASN A 237 -23.06 -5.83 -18.61
N PRO A 238 -22.87 -6.82 -19.50
CA PRO A 238 -23.68 -7.14 -20.69
C PRO A 238 -24.82 -8.16 -20.45
N PHE A 239 -25.14 -8.49 -19.20
CA PHE A 239 -26.16 -9.51 -18.89
C PHE A 239 -27.57 -9.09 -19.26
N ASP A 240 -27.85 -7.78 -19.21
CA ASP A 240 -29.11 -7.19 -19.67
C ASP A 240 -29.40 -7.46 -21.16
N GLU A 241 -28.38 -7.69 -21.98
CA GLU A 241 -28.50 -8.08 -23.39
C GLU A 241 -28.84 -9.58 -23.57
N PHE A 242 -28.58 -10.42 -22.56
CA PHE A 242 -28.86 -11.86 -22.61
C PHE A 242 -30.29 -12.21 -22.21
N GLY A 243 -31.04 -11.26 -21.65
CA GLY A 243 -32.42 -11.41 -21.21
C GLY A 243 -32.66 -10.91 -19.80
N SER A 244 -33.88 -11.08 -19.29
CA SER A 244 -34.17 -10.83 -17.89
C SER A 244 -33.44 -11.84 -16.99
N PRO A 245 -33.15 -11.50 -15.71
CA PRO A 245 -32.51 -12.43 -14.78
C PRO A 245 -33.23 -13.78 -14.66
N LEU A 246 -34.56 -13.81 -14.80
CA LEU A 246 -35.34 -15.05 -14.78
C LEU A 246 -35.11 -15.90 -16.02
N GLU A 247 -35.06 -15.29 -17.21
CA GLU A 247 -34.75 -16.00 -18.47
C GLU A 247 -33.34 -16.58 -18.42
N ILE A 248 -32.36 -15.79 -17.97
CA ILE A 248 -30.98 -16.25 -17.80
C ILE A 248 -30.91 -17.44 -16.85
N ILE A 249 -31.59 -17.38 -15.70
CA ILE A 249 -31.61 -18.49 -14.73
C ILE A 249 -32.28 -19.74 -15.33
N ASN A 250 -33.32 -19.57 -16.14
CA ASN A 250 -34.03 -20.69 -16.77
C ASN A 250 -33.16 -21.45 -17.79
N GLU A 251 -32.16 -20.81 -18.41
CA GLU A 251 -31.18 -21.49 -19.26
C GLU A 251 -30.36 -22.55 -18.51
N PHE A 252 -30.20 -22.39 -17.19
CA PHE A 252 -29.56 -23.38 -16.32
C PHE A 252 -30.57 -24.43 -15.80
N GLY A 253 -31.85 -24.27 -16.11
CA GLY A 253 -32.97 -25.15 -15.75
C GLY A 253 -33.65 -24.81 -14.42
N SER A 254 -32.92 -24.28 -13.44
CA SER A 254 -33.49 -23.77 -12.19
C SER A 254 -32.55 -22.79 -11.49
N LYS A 255 -33.10 -22.00 -10.55
CA LYS A 255 -32.30 -21.12 -9.69
C LYS A 255 -31.20 -21.87 -8.94
N GLU A 256 -31.50 -23.07 -8.45
CA GLU A 256 -30.53 -23.91 -7.73
C GLU A 256 -29.39 -24.34 -8.65
N LYS A 257 -29.70 -24.76 -9.88
CA LYS A 257 -28.68 -25.14 -10.87
C LYS A 257 -27.81 -23.96 -11.31
N TYR A 258 -28.40 -22.76 -11.43
CA TYR A 258 -27.63 -21.54 -11.67
C TYR A 258 -26.65 -21.26 -10.53
N LEU A 259 -27.13 -21.27 -9.28
CA LEU A 259 -26.26 -21.04 -8.11
C LEU A 259 -25.17 -22.10 -7.99
N GLN A 260 -25.49 -23.36 -8.31
CA GLN A 260 -24.49 -24.42 -8.38
C GLN A 260 -23.46 -24.17 -9.48
N ALA A 261 -23.88 -23.72 -10.67
CA ALA A 261 -22.96 -23.37 -11.75
C ALA A 261 -22.02 -22.23 -11.35
N VAL A 262 -22.53 -21.18 -10.69
CA VAL A 262 -21.70 -20.07 -10.18
C VAL A 262 -20.71 -20.58 -9.12
N LYS A 263 -21.14 -21.40 -8.16
CA LYS A 263 -20.26 -21.99 -7.13
C LYS A 263 -19.18 -22.88 -7.75
N GLU A 264 -19.52 -23.67 -8.76
CA GLU A 264 -18.55 -24.49 -9.48
C GLU A 264 -17.57 -23.64 -10.31
N LEU A 265 -18.03 -22.54 -10.93
CA LEU A 265 -17.18 -21.59 -11.64
C LEU A 265 -16.17 -20.94 -10.68
N GLU A 266 -16.63 -20.59 -9.48
CA GLU A 266 -15.81 -20.03 -8.42
C GLU A 266 -14.75 -21.02 -7.92
N ILE A 267 -15.12 -22.28 -7.71
CA ILE A 267 -14.16 -23.35 -7.38
C ILE A 267 -13.12 -23.48 -8.51
N GLU A 268 -13.55 -23.43 -9.77
CA GLU A 268 -12.61 -23.50 -10.90
C GLU A 268 -11.69 -22.28 -10.99
N LEU A 269 -12.15 -21.08 -10.62
CA LEU A 269 -11.29 -19.90 -10.47
C LEU A 269 -10.15 -20.23 -9.50
N TYR A 270 -10.46 -20.67 -8.27
CA TYR A 270 -9.48 -20.87 -7.18
C TYR A 270 -8.74 -22.20 -7.16
N LYS A 271 -9.05 -23.09 -8.10
CA LYS A 271 -8.33 -24.35 -8.26
C LYS A 271 -6.91 -24.10 -8.74
N THR A 272 -5.95 -24.44 -7.89
CA THR A 272 -4.51 -24.37 -8.17
C THR A 272 -4.21 -25.04 -9.52
N ALA A 273 -3.51 -24.31 -10.39
CA ALA A 273 -3.02 -24.80 -11.67
C ALA A 273 -1.67 -25.50 -11.49
#